data_AF-A0A256XPB3-F1
#
_entry.id   AF-A0A256XPB3-F1
#
_cell.length_a   1.000
_cell.length_b   1.000
_cell.length_c   1.000
_cell.angle_alpha   90.00
_cell.angle_beta   90.00
_cell.angle_gamma   90.00
#
_symmetry.space_group_name_H-M   'P 1'
#
loop_
_entity.id
_entity.type
_entity.pdbx_description
1 polymer ?
#
loop_
_entity_poly.entity_id
_entity_poly.type
_entity_poly.pdbx_seq_one_letter_code
_entity_poly.pdbx_strand_id
1 'polypeptide(L)'
;MTGPAPGKIPLDIDVKLCSRNRCVNIECDVYLHLKGYSLARVTHLDLENSILNQIVPPRHAIYRPFKVYDNSLRINLGKKYVLRELGIVANYIRLDGKVLSEIFNSGTHSWVYIGGKYGGIFLGFRKQQIIALEEYAAKLGYYPR
;
A
#
# COMPACT_ATOMS: atom_id res chain seq x y z
N MET A 1 5.05 -14.27 2.38
CA MET A 1 5.43 -13.14 3.24
C MET A 1 6.93 -13.06 3.25
N THR A 2 7.46 -11.85 3.09
CA THR A 2 8.91 -11.64 2.92
C THR A 2 9.57 -11.06 4.16
N GLY A 3 8.77 -10.59 5.13
CA GLY A 3 9.28 -10.08 6.41
C GLY A 3 10.19 -8.86 6.27
N PRO A 4 10.80 -8.41 7.37
CA PRO A 4 11.82 -7.36 7.32
C PRO A 4 13.06 -7.85 6.57
N ALA A 5 13.59 -7.00 5.69
CA ALA A 5 14.79 -7.26 4.91
C ALA A 5 15.54 -5.93 4.69
N PRO A 6 16.83 -5.94 4.32
CA PRO A 6 17.54 -4.72 3.95
C PRO A 6 16.74 -3.89 2.94
N GLY A 7 16.59 -2.59 3.21
CA GLY A 7 15.81 -1.66 2.39
C GLY A 7 14.29 -1.79 2.48
N LYS A 8 13.77 -2.61 3.40
CA LYS A 8 12.36 -2.59 3.81
C LYS A 8 12.20 -1.86 5.12
N ILE A 9 11.64 -0.67 5.07
CA ILE A 9 11.45 0.20 6.23
C ILE A 9 10.01 0.01 6.73
N PRO A 10 9.78 -0.45 7.97
CA PRO A 10 8.43 -0.58 8.52
C PRO A 10 7.78 0.80 8.66
N LEU A 11 6.50 0.89 8.31
CA LEU A 11 5.70 2.10 8.44
C LEU A 11 4.53 1.85 9.40
N ASP A 12 4.31 2.76 10.34
CA ASP A 12 3.16 2.76 11.23
C ASP A 12 1.89 3.22 10.49
N ILE A 13 1.23 2.26 9.84
CA ILE A 13 0.04 2.45 9.00
C ILE A 13 -0.97 1.34 9.28
N ASP A 14 -2.18 1.73 9.69
CA ASP A 14 -3.34 0.86 9.73
C ASP A 14 -3.88 0.60 8.33
N VAL A 15 -4.13 -0.67 7.99
CA VAL A 15 -4.76 -1.05 6.72
C VAL A 15 -6.18 -1.53 6.96
N LYS A 16 -7.12 -0.88 6.27
CA LYS A 16 -8.56 -1.15 6.38
C LYS A 16 -9.14 -1.56 5.03
N LEU A 17 -10.01 -2.57 5.08
CA LEU A 17 -10.87 -2.94 3.96
C LEU A 17 -12.25 -2.40 4.23
N CYS A 18 -12.77 -1.64 3.27
CA CYS A 18 -13.96 -0.84 3.51
C CYS A 18 -15.01 -1.02 2.43
N SER A 19 -16.25 -0.96 2.89
CA SER A 19 -17.47 -0.74 2.13
C SER A 19 -17.87 0.74 2.20
N ARG A 20 -18.99 1.12 1.58
CA ARG A 20 -19.51 2.50 1.64
C ARG A 20 -19.74 3.00 3.08
N ASN A 21 -20.19 2.13 3.99
CA ASN A 21 -20.65 2.53 5.33
C ASN A 21 -19.89 1.87 6.48
N ARG A 22 -18.92 0.99 6.19
CA ARG A 22 -18.21 0.18 7.19
C ARG A 22 -16.79 -0.07 6.74
N CYS A 23 -15.83 0.02 7.65
CA CYS A 23 -14.46 -0.41 7.49
C CYS A 23 -14.12 -1.50 8.50
N VAL A 24 -13.27 -2.44 8.10
CA VAL A 24 -12.68 -3.47 8.97
C VAL A 24 -11.18 -3.30 8.92
N ASN A 25 -10.53 -3.18 10.08
CA ASN A 25 -9.07 -3.18 10.17
C ASN A 25 -8.55 -4.60 9.94
N ILE A 26 -7.44 -4.72 9.23
CA ILE A 26 -6.74 -6.00 9.04
C ILE A 26 -5.33 -5.88 9.62
N GLU A 27 -4.88 -6.92 10.30
CA GLU A 27 -3.50 -6.99 10.81
C GLU A 27 -2.55 -7.13 9.62
N CYS A 28 -1.91 -6.04 9.23
CA CYS A 28 -1.19 -5.96 7.97
C CYS A 28 0.10 -5.18 8.19
N ASP A 29 1.23 -5.84 8.00
CA ASP A 29 2.52 -5.16 8.04
C ASP A 29 2.69 -4.30 6.78
N VAL A 30 3.06 -3.05 6.98
CA VAL A 30 3.30 -2.10 5.89
C VAL A 30 4.78 -1.75 5.83
N TYR A 31 5.39 -1.96 4.67
CA TYR A 31 6.80 -1.64 4.45
C TYR A 31 6.99 -0.71 3.26
N LEU A 32 7.86 0.28 3.41
CA LEU A 32 8.48 0.98 2.29
C LEU A 32 9.64 0.13 1.77
N HIS A 33 9.49 -0.46 0.59
CA HIS A 33 10.51 -1.28 -0.06
C HIS A 33 11.26 -0.43 -1.10
N LEU A 34 12.50 -0.05 -0.76
CA LEU A 34 13.34 0.81 -1.58
C LEU A 34 13.95 0.09 -2.78
N LYS A 35 14.01 0.82 -3.90
CA LYS A 35 14.73 0.41 -5.11
C LYS A 35 16.18 0.02 -4.80
N GLY A 36 16.63 -1.06 -5.44
CA GLY A 36 18.00 -1.55 -5.35
C GLY A 36 18.27 -2.44 -4.13
N TYR A 37 17.26 -2.67 -3.28
CA TYR A 37 17.34 -3.58 -2.14
C TYR A 37 16.40 -4.75 -2.30
N SER A 38 16.81 -5.92 -1.82
CA SER A 38 15.96 -7.13 -1.76
C SER A 38 15.19 -7.37 -3.08
N LEU A 39 15.89 -7.19 -4.20
CA LEU A 39 15.39 -7.34 -5.59
C LEU A 39 14.32 -6.32 -6.04
N ALA A 40 14.02 -5.27 -5.28
CA ALA A 40 13.13 -4.20 -5.71
C ALA A 40 13.73 -3.42 -6.88
N ARG A 41 13.08 -3.50 -8.04
CA ARG A 41 13.46 -2.73 -9.24
C ARG A 41 13.00 -1.27 -9.17
N VAL A 42 11.97 -0.99 -8.37
CA VAL A 42 11.35 0.33 -8.17
C VAL A 42 10.91 0.43 -6.71
N THR A 43 10.99 1.61 -6.12
CA THR A 43 10.49 1.88 -4.77
C THR A 43 8.96 1.77 -4.73
N HIS A 44 8.43 1.03 -3.75
CA HIS A 44 7.00 0.77 -3.60
C HIS A 44 6.61 0.53 -2.15
N LEU A 45 5.30 0.47 -1.86
CA LEU A 45 4.80 0.04 -0.56
C LEU A 45 4.36 -1.42 -0.60
N ASP A 46 4.78 -2.21 0.36
CA ASP A 46 4.37 -3.58 0.58
C ASP A 46 3.31 -3.63 1.67
N LEU A 47 2.22 -4.35 1.43
CA LEU A 47 1.15 -4.64 2.39
C LEU A 47 1.09 -6.15 2.57
N GLU A 48 1.58 -6.66 3.70
CA GLU A 48 1.69 -8.10 3.98
C GLU A 48 0.50 -8.59 4.82
N ASN A 49 -0.58 -8.97 4.13
CA ASN A 49 -1.67 -9.78 4.67
C ASN A 49 -2.29 -10.65 3.56
N SER A 50 -2.46 -11.94 3.82
CA SER A 50 -3.00 -12.92 2.85
C SER A 50 -4.43 -12.64 2.39
N ILE A 51 -5.27 -11.96 3.19
CA ILE A 51 -6.64 -11.58 2.79
C ILE A 51 -6.64 -10.70 1.52
N LEU A 52 -5.58 -9.90 1.33
CA LEU A 52 -5.43 -9.02 0.18
C LEU A 52 -5.25 -9.81 -1.12
N ASN A 53 -4.83 -11.08 -1.04
CA ASN A 53 -4.76 -11.95 -2.21
C ASN A 53 -6.14 -12.37 -2.75
N GLN A 54 -7.21 -12.26 -1.96
CA GLN A 54 -8.59 -12.40 -2.47
C GLN A 54 -9.01 -11.22 -3.36
N ILE A 55 -8.31 -10.08 -3.23
CA ILE A 55 -8.53 -8.89 -4.06
C ILE A 55 -7.63 -8.93 -5.29
N VAL A 56 -6.32 -9.12 -5.08
CA VAL A 56 -5.32 -9.25 -6.14
C VAL A 56 -4.47 -10.51 -5.89
N PRO A 57 -4.77 -11.62 -6.57
CA PRO A 57 -4.02 -12.86 -6.40
C PRO A 57 -2.55 -12.71 -6.81
N PRO A 58 -1.64 -13.57 -6.30
CA PRO A 58 -0.26 -13.62 -6.77
C PRO A 58 -0.18 -13.70 -8.30
N ARG A 59 0.83 -13.04 -8.89
CA ARG A 59 1.06 -12.96 -10.34
C ARG A 59 -0.03 -12.23 -11.14
N HIS A 60 -0.98 -11.59 -10.46
CA HIS A 60 -1.97 -10.70 -11.08
C HIS A 60 -1.70 -9.25 -10.65
N ALA A 61 -2.19 -8.31 -11.45
CA ALA A 61 -2.12 -6.91 -11.11
C ALA A 61 -3.29 -6.11 -11.65
N ILE A 62 -3.59 -5.00 -10.99
CA ILE A 62 -4.61 -4.04 -11.42
C ILE A 62 -4.10 -2.61 -11.24
N TYR A 63 -4.57 -1.71 -12.11
CA TYR A 63 -4.39 -0.27 -11.93
C TYR A 63 -5.66 0.35 -11.37
N ARG A 64 -5.51 1.15 -10.31
CA ARG A 64 -6.64 1.81 -9.64
C ARG A 64 -6.35 3.25 -9.26
N PRO A 65 -7.37 4.13 -9.24
CA PRO A 65 -7.18 5.47 -8.73
C PRO A 65 -7.08 5.45 -7.21
N PHE A 66 -6.23 6.32 -6.67
CA PHE A 66 -6.14 6.57 -5.24
C PHE A 66 -6.23 8.07 -4.93
N LYS A 67 -6.72 8.41 -3.74
CA LYS A 67 -6.80 9.77 -3.23
C LYS A 67 -6.17 9.85 -1.83
N VAL A 68 -5.45 10.93 -1.58
CA VAL A 68 -4.85 11.24 -0.27
C VAL A 68 -5.71 12.26 0.45
N TYR A 69 -6.00 12.00 1.73
CA TYR A 69 -6.69 12.90 2.65
C TYR A 69 -5.88 12.95 3.93
N ASP A 70 -5.23 14.08 4.20
CA ASP A 70 -4.39 14.32 5.38
C ASP A 70 -3.57 13.08 5.78
N ASN A 71 -3.97 12.36 6.82
CA ASN A 71 -3.30 11.14 7.32
C ASN A 71 -3.83 9.83 6.72
N SER A 72 -4.42 9.85 5.54
CA SER A 72 -5.04 8.66 4.93
C SER A 72 -4.90 8.61 3.41
N LEU A 73 -4.80 7.40 2.89
CA LEU A 73 -4.76 7.11 1.46
C LEU A 73 -5.85 6.10 1.14
N ARG A 74 -6.74 6.42 0.19
CA ARG A 74 -7.84 5.56 -0.22
C ARG A 74 -7.65 5.10 -1.66
N ILE A 75 -7.70 3.79 -1.88
CA ILE A 75 -7.57 3.15 -3.18
C ILE A 75 -8.92 2.55 -3.57
N ASN A 76 -9.52 3.02 -4.67
CA ASN A 76 -10.80 2.49 -5.15
C ASN A 76 -10.57 1.17 -5.91
N LEU A 77 -11.22 0.09 -5.51
CA LEU A 77 -11.03 -1.23 -6.12
C LEU A 77 -11.79 -1.44 -7.44
N GLY A 78 -12.67 -0.51 -7.82
CA GLY A 78 -13.45 -0.49 -9.07
C GLY A 78 -14.55 -1.54 -9.17
N LYS A 79 -14.54 -2.56 -8.31
CA LYS A 79 -15.61 -3.53 -8.11
C LYS A 79 -15.69 -3.93 -6.65
N LYS A 80 -16.75 -4.64 -6.29
CA LYS A 80 -16.96 -5.19 -4.95
C LYS A 80 -16.24 -6.54 -4.82
N TYR A 81 -15.60 -6.76 -3.67
CA TYR A 81 -14.96 -8.02 -3.30
C TYR A 81 -15.63 -8.56 -2.04
N VAL A 82 -16.14 -9.78 -2.10
CA VAL A 82 -16.79 -10.44 -0.95
C VAL A 82 -15.70 -11.18 -0.17
N LEU A 83 -15.38 -10.68 1.02
CA LEU A 83 -14.36 -11.23 1.91
C LEU A 83 -15.06 -11.92 3.07
N ARG A 84 -15.36 -13.21 2.89
CA ARG A 84 -16.22 -13.98 3.83
C ARG A 84 -15.61 -14.07 5.22
N GLU A 85 -14.30 -14.27 5.31
CA GLU A 85 -13.55 -14.33 6.58
C GLU A 85 -13.69 -13.06 7.43
N LEU A 86 -13.86 -11.90 6.79
CA LEU A 86 -14.04 -10.61 7.46
C LEU A 86 -15.51 -10.18 7.55
N GLY A 87 -16.44 -10.96 6.96
CA GLY A 87 -17.86 -10.60 6.90
C GLY A 87 -18.11 -9.24 6.24
N ILE A 88 -17.35 -8.87 5.20
CA ILE A 88 -17.45 -7.58 4.52
C ILE A 88 -17.45 -7.71 2.99
N VAL A 89 -18.13 -6.77 2.34
CA VAL A 89 -18.04 -6.53 0.89
C VAL A 89 -17.24 -5.25 0.67
N ALA A 90 -15.95 -5.39 0.34
CA ALA A 90 -15.03 -4.27 0.20
C ALA A 90 -15.08 -3.65 -1.21
N ASN A 91 -15.05 -2.31 -1.29
CA ASN A 91 -14.92 -1.54 -2.52
C ASN A 91 -13.75 -0.54 -2.52
N TYR A 92 -13.10 -0.31 -1.37
CA TYR A 92 -11.82 0.40 -1.30
C TYR A 92 -10.91 -0.17 -0.21
N ILE A 93 -9.60 -0.01 -0.43
CA ILE A 93 -8.56 -0.18 0.59
C ILE A 93 -8.26 1.21 1.15
N ARG A 94 -8.16 1.34 2.47
CA ARG A 94 -7.80 2.58 3.15
C ARG A 94 -6.58 2.33 4.02
N LEU A 95 -5.56 3.15 3.84
CA LEU A 95 -4.38 3.22 4.70
C LEU A 95 -4.57 4.45 5.59
N ASP A 96 -4.38 4.32 6.89
CA ASP A 96 -4.42 5.43 7.85
C ASP A 96 -3.10 5.47 8.63
N GLY A 97 -2.43 6.61 8.68
CA GLY A 97 -1.18 6.79 9.41
C GLY A 97 -0.62 8.19 9.24
N LYS A 98 -0.03 8.77 10.29
CA LYS A 98 0.53 10.14 10.25
C LYS A 98 1.64 10.25 9.19
N VAL A 99 2.43 9.20 9.04
CA VAL A 99 3.50 9.11 8.04
C VAL A 99 3.02 9.37 6.61
N LEU A 100 1.74 9.10 6.29
CA LEU A 100 1.20 9.38 4.96
C LEU A 100 1.15 10.87 4.63
N SER A 101 0.94 11.75 5.62
CA SER A 101 0.97 13.21 5.41
C SER A 101 2.39 13.76 5.28
N GLU A 102 3.38 13.05 5.79
CA GLU A 102 4.80 13.39 5.61
C GLU A 102 5.33 12.97 4.22
N ILE A 103 4.73 11.94 3.62
CA ILE A 103 5.09 11.41 2.31
C ILE A 103 4.27 12.06 1.18
N PHE A 104 2.96 12.21 1.37
CA PHE A 104 2.05 12.63 0.30
C PHE A 104 1.33 13.93 0.65
N ASN A 105 1.21 14.82 -0.33
CA ASN A 105 0.41 16.02 -0.21
C ASN A 105 -1.09 15.68 -0.15
N SER A 106 -1.81 16.26 0.81
CA SER A 106 -3.28 16.15 0.90
C SER A 106 -3.94 16.64 -0.40
N GLY A 107 -5.00 15.97 -0.83
CA GLY A 107 -5.66 16.25 -2.11
C GLY A 107 -5.01 15.59 -3.34
N THR A 108 -3.86 14.92 -3.18
CA THR A 108 -3.25 14.13 -4.27
C THR A 108 -4.26 13.12 -4.82
N HIS A 109 -4.49 13.15 -6.13
CA HIS A 109 -5.31 12.18 -6.86
C HIS A 109 -4.50 11.64 -8.03
N SER A 110 -4.24 10.33 -8.03
CA SER A 110 -3.40 9.69 -9.04
C SER A 110 -3.77 8.20 -9.19
N TRP A 111 -2.93 7.44 -9.86
CA TRP A 111 -3.08 6.01 -10.10
C TRP A 111 -2.02 5.21 -9.38
N VAL A 112 -2.41 4.05 -8.84
CA VAL A 112 -1.53 3.06 -8.21
C VAL A 112 -1.63 1.74 -8.96
N TYR A 113 -0.47 1.12 -9.20
CA TYR A 113 -0.35 -0.26 -9.63
C TYR A 113 -0.41 -1.15 -8.40
N ILE A 114 -1.32 -2.11 -8.37
CA ILE A 114 -1.46 -3.06 -7.28
C ILE A 114 -1.06 -4.43 -7.82
N GLY A 115 0.09 -4.93 -7.39
CA GLY A 115 0.58 -6.26 -7.77
C GLY A 115 0.38 -7.27 -6.65
N GLY A 116 -0.16 -8.45 -6.97
CA GLY A 116 -0.31 -9.52 -6.00
C GLY A 116 1.00 -10.28 -5.78
N LYS A 117 1.35 -10.49 -4.50
CA LYS A 117 2.45 -11.35 -4.05
C LYS A 117 1.95 -12.39 -3.05
N TYR A 118 2.71 -13.45 -2.81
CA TYR A 118 2.29 -14.46 -1.82
C TYR A 118 2.24 -13.87 -0.41
N GLY A 119 1.02 -13.83 0.16
CA GLY A 119 0.75 -13.30 1.50
C GLY A 119 0.57 -11.78 1.53
N GLY A 120 0.26 -11.13 0.40
CA GLY A 120 0.03 -9.69 0.38
C GLY A 120 -0.03 -9.07 -1.00
N ILE A 121 0.05 -7.75 -1.06
CA ILE A 121 0.13 -6.97 -2.29
C ILE A 121 1.28 -5.96 -2.18
N PHE A 122 1.69 -5.43 -3.33
CA PHE A 122 2.54 -4.24 -3.37
C PHE A 122 1.87 -3.13 -4.18
N LEU A 123 2.15 -1.89 -3.79
CA LEU A 123 1.60 -0.66 -4.34
C LEU A 123 2.72 0.11 -5.04
N GLY A 124 2.74 0.03 -6.37
CA GLY A 124 3.63 0.82 -7.22
C GLY A 124 2.99 2.16 -7.58
N PHE A 125 3.74 3.25 -7.46
CA PHE A 125 3.24 4.60 -7.71
C PHE A 125 3.87 5.25 -8.95
N ARG A 126 3.38 6.43 -9.33
CA ARG A 126 4.00 7.24 -10.39
C ARG A 126 5.23 7.97 -9.87
N LYS A 127 6.08 8.43 -10.79
CA LYS A 127 7.39 9.07 -10.51
C LYS A 127 7.34 10.09 -9.36
N GLN A 128 6.37 11.00 -9.36
CA GLN A 128 6.26 12.03 -8.32
C GLN A 128 6.07 11.43 -6.91
N GLN A 129 5.26 10.40 -6.78
CA GLN A 129 5.03 9.70 -5.51
C GLN A 129 6.22 8.81 -5.13
N ILE A 130 6.90 8.20 -6.11
CA ILE A 130 8.14 7.47 -5.87
C ILE A 130 9.21 8.38 -5.27
N ILE A 131 9.40 9.56 -5.87
CA ILE A 131 10.35 10.56 -5.36
C ILE A 131 10.02 10.91 -3.91
N ALA A 132 8.75 11.18 -3.59
CA ALA A 132 8.35 11.52 -2.24
C ALA A 132 8.57 10.38 -1.22
N LEU A 133 8.35 9.12 -1.63
CA LEU A 133 8.69 7.95 -0.82
C LEU A 133 10.21 7.84 -0.57
N GLU A 134 11.02 8.07 -1.60
CA GLU A 134 12.48 8.03 -1.52
C GLU A 134 13.04 9.20 -0.68
N GLU A 135 12.46 10.39 -0.78
CA GLU A 135 12.78 11.54 0.08
C GLU A 135 12.45 11.27 1.54
N TYR A 136 11.29 10.64 1.81
CA TYR A 136 10.94 10.22 3.16
C TYR A 136 11.95 9.19 3.71
N ALA A 137 12.31 8.18 2.91
CA ALA A 137 13.34 7.21 3.31
C ALA A 137 14.70 7.86 3.56
N ALA A 138 15.09 8.86 2.76
CA ALA A 138 16.34 9.59 2.94
C ALA A 138 16.38 10.34 4.28
N LYS A 139 15.25 10.89 4.76
CA LYS A 139 15.13 11.47 6.11
C LYS A 139 15.39 10.45 7.21
N LEU A 140 15.12 9.16 6.94
CA LEU A 140 15.39 8.04 7.84
C LEU A 140 16.81 7.46 7.66
N GLY A 141 17.63 8.03 6.79
CA GLY A 141 19.00 7.58 6.52
C GLY A 141 19.12 6.45 5.49
N TYR A 142 18.06 6.17 4.74
CA TYR A 142 18.05 5.12 3.70
C TYR A 142 17.96 5.73 2.30
N TYR A 143 18.82 5.27 1.40
CA TYR A 143 18.89 5.79 0.02
C TYR A 143 18.72 4.64 -0.98
N PRO A 144 17.96 4.84 -2.07
CA PRO A 144 17.83 3.85 -3.15
C PRO A 144 19.19 3.56 -3.80
N ARG A 145 19.36 2.35 -4.36
CA ARG A 145 20.58 1.90 -5.06
C ARG A 145 20.34 1.66 -6.56
#